data_AF-A0A7J9VZA1-F1
#
_entry.id   AF-A0A7J9VZA1-F1
#
_cell.length_a   1.000
_cell.length_b   1.000
_cell.length_c   1.000
_cell.angle_alpha   90.00
_cell.angle_beta   90.00
_cell.angle_gamma   90.00
#
_symmetry.space_group_name_H-M   'P 1'
#
loop_
_entity.id
_entity.type
_entity.pdbx_description
1 polymer ?
#
loop_
_entity_poly.entity_id
_entity_poly.type
_entity_poly.pdbx_seq_one_letter_code
_entity_poly.pdbx_strand_id
1 'polypeptide(L)'
;MQGDERLRALAQRSANFGFLLAHEPLLVSYGATAESCVYTDPNAALVKARQFGESLADALLSGWGWPGPGRGRSTSSARSMPREP
;
A
#
# COMPACT_ATOMS: atom_id res chain seq x y z
N MET A 1 12.07 -10.36 1.04
CA MET A 1 12.80 -10.06 -0.20
C MET A 1 11.98 -10.34 -1.47
N GLN A 2 11.23 -11.44 -1.58
CA GLN A 2 10.44 -11.76 -2.80
C GLN A 2 9.24 -10.82 -3.06
N GLY A 3 8.64 -10.26 -2.01
CA GLY A 3 7.55 -9.27 -2.13
C GLY A 3 8.01 -7.93 -2.71
N ASP A 4 9.21 -7.48 -2.34
CA ASP A 4 9.79 -6.22 -2.81
C ASP A 4 10.14 -6.26 -4.30
N GLU A 5 10.59 -7.42 -4.79
CA GLU A 5 10.93 -7.63 -6.20
C GLU A 5 9.68 -7.60 -7.09
N ARG A 6 8.60 -8.26 -6.67
CA ARG A 6 7.31 -8.21 -7.38
C ARG A 6 6.75 -6.80 -7.44
N LEU A 7 6.90 -6.04 -6.36
CA LEU A 7 6.45 -4.65 -6.32
C LEU A 7 7.29 -3.75 -7.23
N ARG A 8 8.62 -3.94 -7.27
CA ARG A 8 9.51 -3.25 -8.21
C ARG A 8 9.14 -3.54 -9.67
N ALA A 9 8.87 -4.80 -10.00
CA ALA A 9 8.42 -5.19 -11.34
C ALA A 9 7.06 -4.57 -11.69
N LEU A 10 6.13 -4.50 -10.72
CA LEU A 10 4.85 -3.82 -10.91
C LEU A 10 5.04 -2.32 -11.15
N ALA A 11 5.92 -1.66 -10.39
CA ALA A 11 6.25 -0.25 -10.55
C ALA A 11 6.83 0.04 -11.94
N GLN A 12 7.76 -0.79 -12.42
CA GLN A 12 8.36 -0.63 -13.75
C GLN A 12 7.35 -0.79 -14.90
N ARG A 13 6.29 -1.57 -14.68
CA ARG A 13 5.23 -1.80 -15.68
C ARG A 13 4.14 -0.72 -15.67
N SER A 14 4.04 0.06 -14.60
CA SER A 14 3.02 1.10 -14.44
C SER A 14 3.55 2.43 -14.95
N ALA A 15 2.93 2.95 -16.00
CA ALA A 15 3.30 4.25 -16.56
C ALA A 15 2.88 5.39 -15.62
N ASN A 16 1.74 5.23 -14.94
CA ASN A 16 1.14 6.30 -14.14
C ASN A 16 1.54 6.27 -12.66
N PHE A 17 1.86 5.11 -12.08
CA PHE A 17 2.06 4.97 -10.62
C PHE A 17 3.42 4.41 -10.23
N GLY A 18 4.28 4.03 -11.18
CA GLY A 18 5.61 3.47 -10.90
C GLY A 18 6.52 4.38 -10.07
N PHE A 19 6.41 5.70 -10.26
CA PHE A 19 7.22 6.69 -9.54
C PHE A 19 6.94 6.71 -8.01
N LEU A 20 5.78 6.23 -7.57
CA LEU A 20 5.39 6.23 -6.16
C LEU A 20 6.17 5.20 -5.32
N LEU A 21 6.92 4.30 -5.95
CA LEU A 21 7.69 3.28 -5.25
C LEU A 21 8.70 3.87 -4.25
N ALA A 22 9.26 5.04 -4.56
CA ALA A 22 10.20 5.74 -3.70
C ALA A 22 9.55 6.43 -2.49
N HIS A 23 8.22 6.62 -2.52
CA HIS A 23 7.48 7.40 -1.53
C HIS A 23 6.59 6.53 -0.66
N GLU A 24 5.71 5.75 -1.29
CA GLU A 24 4.76 4.88 -0.60
C GLU A 24 4.46 3.62 -1.43
N PRO A 25 5.10 2.48 -1.10
CA PRO A 25 4.92 1.19 -1.76
C PRO A 25 3.46 0.74 -1.96
N LEU A 26 2.58 1.03 -0.98
CA LEU A 26 1.16 0.65 -1.09
C LEU A 26 0.43 1.40 -2.19
N LEU A 27 0.81 2.64 -2.47
CA LEU A 27 0.20 3.43 -3.55
C LEU A 27 0.51 2.83 -4.92
N VAL A 28 1.72 2.28 -5.12
CA VAL A 28 2.06 1.56 -6.35
C VAL A 28 1.17 0.35 -6.52
N SER A 29 1.00 -0.45 -5.46
CA SER A 29 0.20 -1.67 -5.52
C SER A 29 -1.24 -1.38 -5.95
N TYR A 30 -1.89 -0.41 -5.33
CA TYR A 30 -3.28 -0.07 -5.67
C TYR A 30 -3.39 0.67 -7.02
N GLY A 31 -2.53 1.66 -7.27
CA GLY A 31 -2.57 2.46 -8.48
C GLY A 31 -2.27 1.66 -9.74
N ALA A 32 -1.16 0.90 -9.74
CA ALA A 32 -0.77 0.07 -10.88
C ALA A 32 -1.79 -1.05 -11.16
N THR A 33 -2.40 -1.60 -10.11
CA THR A 33 -3.48 -2.59 -10.30
C THR A 33 -4.72 -1.91 -10.91
N ALA A 34 -5.13 -0.74 -10.41
CA ALA A 34 -6.26 0.01 -10.96
C ALA A 34 -6.05 0.35 -12.44
N GLU A 35 -4.85 0.83 -12.80
CA GLU A 35 -4.41 1.11 -14.17
C GLU A 35 -4.53 -0.14 -15.06
N SER A 36 -4.04 -1.29 -14.58
CA SER A 36 -4.08 -2.53 -15.36
C SER A 36 -5.49 -3.10 -15.55
N CYS A 37 -6.40 -2.86 -14.60
CA CYS A 37 -7.74 -3.43 -14.61
C CYS A 37 -8.79 -2.55 -15.28
N VAL A 38 -8.50 -1.27 -15.58
CA VAL A 38 -9.52 -0.30 -16.02
C VAL A 38 -10.32 -0.75 -17.27
N TYR A 39 -9.69 -1.51 -18.17
CA TYR A 39 -10.32 -2.02 -19.39
C TYR A 39 -10.79 -3.48 -19.29
N THR A 40 -10.29 -4.25 -18.33
CA THR A 40 -10.59 -5.69 -18.22
C THR A 40 -11.59 -6.00 -17.11
N ASP A 41 -11.55 -5.24 -16.02
CA ASP A 41 -12.44 -5.35 -14.86
C ASP A 41 -12.59 -3.96 -14.22
N PRO A 42 -13.54 -3.15 -14.72
CA PRO A 42 -13.73 -1.79 -14.22
C PRO A 42 -14.20 -1.75 -12.76
N ASN A 43 -14.88 -2.79 -12.27
CA ASN A 43 -15.30 -2.88 -10.87
C ASN A 43 -14.09 -3.07 -9.96
N ALA A 44 -13.18 -3.97 -10.32
CA ALA A 44 -11.92 -4.12 -9.60
C ALA A 44 -11.08 -2.84 -9.66
N ALA A 45 -11.04 -2.16 -10.81
CA ALA A 45 -10.33 -0.90 -10.96
C ALA A 45 -10.88 0.19 -10.01
N LEU A 46 -12.20 0.33 -9.89
CA LEU A 46 -12.84 1.26 -8.94
C LEU A 46 -12.50 0.92 -7.48
N VAL A 47 -12.55 -0.36 -7.11
CA VAL A 47 -12.21 -0.81 -5.75
C VAL A 47 -10.74 -0.52 -5.43
N LYS A 48 -9.83 -0.69 -6.39
CA LYS A 48 -8.41 -0.37 -6.22
C LYS A 48 -8.15 1.13 -6.19
N ALA A 49 -8.85 1.91 -7.01
CA ALA A 49 -8.79 3.37 -6.98
C ALA A 49 -9.27 3.94 -5.63
N ARG A 50 -10.30 3.34 -5.02
CA ARG A 50 -10.74 3.70 -3.67
C ARG A 50 -9.66 3.44 -2.62
N GLN A 51 -9.10 2.23 -2.60
CA GLN A 51 -8.01 1.89 -1.68
C GLN A 51 -6.80 2.80 -1.86
N PHE A 52 -6.44 3.13 -3.10
CA PHE A 52 -5.41 4.10 -3.41
C PHE A 52 -5.71 5.46 -2.78
N GLY A 53 -6.91 6.00 -2.97
CA GLY A 53 -7.31 7.29 -2.41
C GLY A 53 -7.30 7.31 -0.88
N GLU A 54 -7.79 6.25 -0.25
CA GLU A 54 -7.75 6.09 1.20
C GLU A 54 -6.30 6.07 1.72
N SER A 55 -5.43 5.27 1.10
CA SER A 55 -4.01 5.20 1.46
C SER A 55 -3.28 6.53 1.22
N LEU A 56 -3.60 7.23 0.13
CA LEU A 56 -3.00 8.53 -0.18
C LEU A 56 -3.37 9.58 0.86
N ALA A 57 -4.65 9.65 1.24
CA ALA A 57 -5.10 10.56 2.29
C ALA A 57 -4.36 10.31 3.61
N ASP A 58 -4.20 9.05 3.99
CA ASP A 58 -3.49 8.68 5.21
C ASP A 58 -1.99 8.96 5.16
N ALA A 59 -1.35 8.71 4.01
CA ALA A 59 0.06 9.06 3.80
C ALA A 59 0.30 10.57 3.88
N LEU A 60 -0.59 11.37 3.27
CA LEU A 60 -0.52 12.83 3.33
C LEU A 60 -0.70 13.34 4.76
N LEU A 61 -1.73 12.86 5.47
CA LEU A 61 -1.98 13.25 6.85
C LEU A 61 -0.83 12.83 7.78
N SER A 62 -0.31 11.61 7.60
CA SER A 62 0.85 11.12 8.37
C SER A 62 2.09 11.99 8.13
N GLY A 63 2.32 12.44 6.89
CA GLY A 63 3.41 13.36 6.55
C GLY A 63 3.24 14.75 7.18
N TRP A 64 2.00 15.18 7.42
CA TRP A 64 1.68 16.43 8.13
C TRP A 64 1.77 16.31 9.66
N GLY A 65 2.12 15.13 10.19
CA GLY A 65 2.18 14.87 11.63
C GLY A 65 0.80 14.66 12.27
N TRP A 66 -0.25 14.46 11.47
CA TRP A 66 -1.56 14.09 11.98
C TRP A 66 -1.52 12.61 12.43
N PRO A 67 -1.86 12.29 13.70
CA PRO A 67 -1.71 10.94 14.22
C PRO A 67 -2.68 9.91 13.61
N GLY A 68 -3.77 10.37 12.98
CA GLY A 68 -4.75 9.52 12.30
C GLY A 68 -5.47 8.51 13.21
N PRO A 69 -6.58 7.93 12.76
CA PRO A 69 -7.03 6.65 13.31
C PRO A 69 -6.02 5.60 12.84
N GLY A 70 -5.03 5.29 13.69
CA GLY A 70 -3.90 4.44 13.32
C GLY A 70 -4.36 3.18 12.60
N ARG A 71 -4.04 3.06 11.30
CA ARG A 71 -4.13 1.77 10.61
C ARG A 71 -3.26 0.83 11.40
N GLY A 72 -3.85 -0.26 11.89
CA GLY A 72 -3.17 -1.23 12.73
C GLY A 72 -1.84 -1.62 12.12
N ARG A 73 -0.75 -0.95 12.54
CA ARG A 73 0.58 -1.51 12.49
C ARG A 73 0.44 -2.73 13.37
N SER A 74 0.27 -3.89 12.75
CA SER A 74 0.57 -5.15 13.40
C SER A 74 2.05 -5.06 13.76
N THR A 75 2.31 -4.46 14.92
CA THR A 75 3.51 -4.73 15.68
C THR A 75 3.40 -6.21 16.00
N SER A 76 3.96 -7.03 15.11
CA SER A 76 4.34 -8.40 15.42
C SER A 76 5.46 -8.33 16.44
N SER A 77 5.09 -7.91 17.64
CA SER A 77 5.82 -8.07 18.89
C SER A 77 4.84 -8.73 19.83
N ALA A 78 4.43 -9.94 19.45
CA ALA A 78 3.82 -10.87 20.37
C ALA A 78 4.92 -11.33 21.33
N ARG A 79 5.14 -10.50 22.36
CA ARG A 79 5.21 -10.92 23.76
C ARG A 79 5.87 -12.28 23.96
N SER A 80 7.19 -12.25 24.14
CA SER A 80 7.90 -13.21 24.99
C SER A 80 7.17 -13.30 26.33
N MET A 81 6.44 -14.39 26.56
CA MET A 81 5.98 -14.79 27.88
C MET A 81 7.15 -15.51 28.57
N PRO A 82 7.58 -15.12 29.77
CA PRO A 82 8.41 -15.99 30.59
C PRO A 82 7.52 -17.15 31.05
N ARG A 83 7.92 -18.38 30.71
CA ARG A 83 7.43 -19.57 31.40
C ARG A 83 8.04 -19.52 32.79
N GLU A 84 7.25 -19.12 33.79
CA GLU A 84 7.63 -19.34 35.18
C GLU A 84 7.60 -20.87 35.48
N PRO A 85 8.51 -21.36 36.35
CA PRO A 85 8.89 -22.77 36.47
C PRO A 85 7.80 -23.69 37.04
#